data_AF-A0A061B2Q8-F1
#
_entry.id   AF-A0A061B2Q8-F1
#
_cell.length_a   1.000
_cell.length_b   1.000
_cell.length_c   1.000
_cell.angle_alpha   90.00
_cell.angle_beta   90.00
_cell.angle_gamma   90.00
#
_symmetry.space_group_name_H-M   'P 1'
#
loop_
_entity.id
_entity.type
_entity.pdbx_description
1 polymer ?
#
loop_
_entity_poly.entity_id
_entity_poly.type
_entity_poly.pdbx_seq_one_letter_code
_entity_poly.pdbx_strand_id
1 'polypeptide(L)'
;MRFHCLGVGSIGSLIATNLAQLPFSQVRLILRRKDLAAQLLKASGSAPRDASETPYGTITVERNGLARRTSNLEMELTRSPNDAFEQSSVVSGSRREPPRIDPRVWNRNDPISTLIVTTKAPATLPAMQHLLPRLSSRSTIVLCQNGMGVLETLLERYWPEDRSDEYERALEQGDASKVRQTGGRPSFVCATTTHGAWRKSGTHFVHAGMGDIKFGVVPNRAILSNLNSYPTPPWPTASENPLLNPRSLVDPTLDHLPYSPVTASLHTTVSSLLSLNELNPTWLPLPTLQIAQLQKLAVNASVNSITALVGVNNGALVGSQKAKRIAAAVCRECSDVFAAHLAREDGRWEPPPALHYDQELESDDIPSSLLTSISPSHPPPPPLPSSHPLSAHSLLDYTLRVLFRTSTNISSTLADLAALTSNTTPDRSSLAFIPPNAPSRTEIEFINGYVAALGRRYGIRTDTVRTLGEMVLLKEEMGRVGAIDRVWKGRDTGRVASPVRPPARDTRPARPAREKEEEDEEEKEESEEDVEEEPRPATEDDGPTSVFPNPRPRSRTHPYDRAAKHIQRTREVEARVQSRRVDRVRERSEERSSR
;
A
#
# COMPACT_ATOMS: atom_id res chain seq x y z
N MET A 1 28.33 -4.05 -6.20
CA MET A 1 27.04 -4.69 -5.87
C MET A 1 25.92 -4.00 -6.63
N ARG A 2 24.89 -4.72 -7.09
CA ARG A 2 23.72 -4.12 -7.75
C ARG A 2 22.49 -4.13 -6.83
N PHE A 3 21.91 -2.95 -6.60
CA PHE A 3 20.64 -2.77 -5.89
C PHE A 3 19.50 -2.57 -6.89
N HIS A 4 18.42 -3.32 -6.74
CA HIS A 4 17.22 -3.20 -7.57
C HIS A 4 16.13 -2.45 -6.78
N CYS A 5 15.77 -1.24 -7.18
CA CYS A 5 14.76 -0.43 -6.52
C CYS A 5 13.41 -0.56 -7.25
N LEU A 6 12.47 -1.30 -6.67
CA LEU A 6 11.11 -1.43 -7.15
C LEU A 6 10.23 -0.30 -6.60
N GLY A 7 9.84 0.61 -7.50
CA GLY A 7 9.11 1.83 -7.14
C GLY A 7 10.04 3.04 -7.07
N VAL A 8 9.68 4.11 -7.78
CA VAL A 8 10.43 5.38 -7.82
C VAL A 8 9.52 6.52 -7.38
N GLY A 9 9.05 6.39 -6.12
CA GLY A 9 8.33 7.43 -5.39
C GLY A 9 9.28 8.26 -4.53
N SER A 10 8.75 9.08 -3.62
CA SER A 10 9.56 9.97 -2.79
C SER A 10 10.63 9.21 -1.98
N ILE A 11 10.25 8.16 -1.26
CA ILE A 11 11.17 7.36 -0.44
C ILE A 11 12.11 6.51 -1.32
N GLY A 12 11.58 5.91 -2.39
CA GLY A 12 12.39 5.15 -3.35
C GLY A 12 13.52 5.98 -3.95
N SER A 13 13.24 7.21 -4.35
CA SER A 13 14.24 8.14 -4.87
C SER A 13 15.29 8.53 -3.83
N LEU A 14 14.89 8.76 -2.56
CA LEU A 14 15.86 9.03 -1.49
C LEU A 14 16.81 7.85 -1.27
N ILE A 15 16.28 6.64 -1.14
CA ILE A 15 17.09 5.44 -0.89
C ILE A 15 17.99 5.15 -2.11
N ALA A 16 17.43 5.17 -3.32
CA ALA A 16 18.17 4.90 -4.56
C ALA A 16 19.34 5.88 -4.76
N THR A 17 19.12 7.19 -4.56
CA THR A 17 20.17 8.19 -4.76
C THR A 17 21.26 8.15 -3.69
N ASN A 18 20.94 7.77 -2.45
CA ASN A 18 21.95 7.57 -1.41
C ASN A 18 22.75 6.28 -1.63
N LEU A 19 22.10 5.18 -2.04
CA LEU A 19 22.82 3.95 -2.38
C LEU A 19 23.77 4.14 -3.55
N ALA A 20 23.37 4.90 -4.57
CA ALA A 20 24.19 5.21 -5.74
C ALA A 20 25.46 6.03 -5.43
N GLN A 21 25.58 6.59 -4.21
CA GLN A 21 26.77 7.30 -3.76
C GLN A 21 27.75 6.41 -3.00
N LEU A 22 27.34 5.21 -2.61
CA LEU A 22 28.24 4.26 -1.97
C LEU A 22 29.29 3.77 -2.98
N PRO A 23 30.54 3.51 -2.54
CA PRO A 23 31.57 3.01 -3.41
C PRO A 23 31.19 1.62 -3.95
N PHE A 24 31.51 1.36 -5.22
CA PHE A 24 31.27 0.07 -5.90
C PHE A 24 29.79 -0.38 -5.89
N SER A 25 28.84 0.54 -5.71
CA SER A 25 27.42 0.27 -5.85
C SER A 25 26.92 0.62 -7.26
N GLN A 26 25.93 -0.12 -7.72
CA GLN A 26 25.16 0.18 -8.92
C GLN A 26 23.69 0.10 -8.55
N VAL A 27 22.91 1.10 -8.92
CA VAL A 27 21.47 1.11 -8.66
C VAL A 27 20.72 0.92 -9.97
N ARG A 28 19.74 0.02 -9.95
CA ARG A 28 18.78 -0.20 -11.02
C ARG A 28 17.38 0.16 -10.54
N LEU A 29 16.72 1.06 -11.26
CA LEU A 29 15.34 1.46 -11.03
C LEU A 29 14.41 0.55 -11.83
N ILE A 30 13.53 -0.14 -11.12
CA ILE A 30 12.48 -0.98 -11.70
C ILE A 30 11.18 -0.18 -11.71
N LEU A 31 10.76 0.21 -12.91
CA LEU A 31 9.68 1.16 -13.17
C LEU A 31 8.46 0.46 -13.76
N ARG A 32 7.27 0.74 -13.24
CA ARG A 32 6.01 0.30 -13.87
C ARG A 32 5.44 1.31 -14.86
N ARG A 33 5.74 2.60 -14.63
CA ARG A 33 5.17 3.73 -15.37
C ARG A 33 6.04 4.09 -16.56
N LYS A 34 5.54 3.83 -17.77
CA LYS A 34 6.19 4.18 -19.04
C LYS A 34 6.47 5.68 -19.12
N ASP A 35 5.48 6.52 -18.79
CA ASP A 35 5.62 7.98 -18.81
C ASP A 35 6.75 8.48 -17.90
N LEU A 36 6.89 7.90 -16.71
CA LEU A 36 7.96 8.21 -15.77
C LEU A 36 9.32 7.76 -16.31
N ALA A 37 9.40 6.55 -16.88
CA ALA A 37 10.62 6.05 -17.50
C ALA A 37 11.08 6.95 -18.66
N ALA A 38 10.18 7.40 -19.52
CA ALA A 38 10.48 8.33 -20.60
C ALA A 38 11.04 9.67 -20.08
N GLN A 39 10.48 10.21 -18.98
CA GLN A 39 10.98 11.43 -18.34
C GLN A 39 12.39 11.24 -17.76
N LEU A 40 12.64 10.12 -17.07
CA LEU A 40 13.95 9.80 -16.49
C LEU A 40 15.03 9.58 -17.56
N LEU A 41 14.67 8.92 -18.67
CA LEU A 41 15.53 8.75 -19.86
C LEU A 41 15.90 10.09 -20.48
N LYS A 42 14.89 10.92 -20.76
CA LYS A 42 15.10 12.25 -21.38
C LYS A 42 16.00 13.13 -20.52
N ALA A 43 15.81 13.11 -19.20
CA ALA A 43 16.62 13.86 -18.27
C ALA A 43 18.09 13.38 -18.22
N SER A 44 18.40 12.17 -18.67
CA SER A 44 19.75 11.61 -18.68
C SER A 44 20.58 12.07 -19.90
N GLY A 45 19.92 12.50 -20.99
CA GLY A 45 20.60 12.83 -22.26
C GLY A 45 21.22 11.61 -22.97
N SER A 46 21.06 10.40 -22.41
CA SER A 46 21.54 9.13 -22.95
C SER A 46 20.37 8.33 -23.51
N ALA A 47 20.14 8.47 -24.82
CA ALA A 47 19.36 7.46 -25.53
C ALA A 47 20.30 6.27 -25.80
N PRO A 48 19.91 5.03 -25.45
CA PRO A 48 20.73 3.85 -25.76
C PRO A 48 20.99 3.78 -27.27
N ARG A 49 22.26 3.62 -27.65
CA ARG A 49 22.68 3.65 -29.06
C ARG A 49 22.42 2.32 -29.74
N ASP A 50 22.39 1.23 -28.98
CA ASP A 50 22.22 -0.13 -29.52
C ASP A 50 21.29 -1.03 -28.67
N ALA A 51 20.94 -2.20 -29.22
CA ALA A 51 19.92 -3.09 -28.68
C ALA A 51 20.24 -3.79 -27.36
N SER A 52 21.52 -3.88 -27.03
CA SER A 52 22.06 -4.55 -25.86
C SER A 52 22.39 -3.61 -24.69
N GLU A 53 22.36 -2.29 -24.91
CA GLU A 53 22.77 -1.31 -23.90
C GLU A 53 21.72 -1.10 -22.81
N THR A 54 22.17 -1.07 -21.56
CA THR A 54 21.33 -0.74 -20.40
C THR A 54 20.98 0.74 -20.42
N PRO A 55 19.69 1.12 -20.38
CA PRO A 55 19.30 2.52 -20.28
C PRO A 55 19.68 3.11 -18.91
N TYR A 56 20.10 4.38 -18.90
CA TYR A 56 20.44 5.11 -17.68
C TYR A 56 19.50 6.31 -17.47
N GLY A 57 19.01 6.45 -16.24
CA GLY A 57 18.14 7.54 -15.80
C GLY A 57 18.87 8.51 -14.90
N THR A 58 18.25 9.67 -14.69
CA THR A 58 18.73 10.67 -13.74
C THR A 58 17.61 11.12 -12.80
N ILE A 59 17.91 11.15 -11.50
CA ILE A 59 17.03 11.64 -10.44
C ILE A 59 17.67 12.86 -9.78
N THR A 60 16.87 13.88 -9.50
CA THR A 60 17.28 15.03 -8.70
C THR A 60 16.57 15.00 -7.34
N VAL A 61 17.34 15.17 -6.27
CA VAL A 61 16.82 15.33 -4.91
C VAL A 61 17.25 16.69 -4.37
N GLU A 62 16.27 17.53 -4.03
CA GLU A 62 16.45 18.83 -3.39
C GLU A 62 16.34 18.70 -1.88
N ARG A 63 17.31 19.29 -1.16
CA ARG A 63 17.33 19.39 0.30
C ARG A 63 17.80 20.78 0.70
N ASN A 64 17.05 21.46 1.57
CA ASN A 64 17.38 22.83 2.03
C ASN A 64 17.67 23.81 0.87
N GLY A 65 16.91 23.69 -0.22
CA GLY A 65 17.11 24.49 -1.45
C GLY A 65 18.27 24.05 -2.34
N LEU A 66 19.08 23.07 -1.93
CA LEU A 66 20.18 22.52 -2.72
C LEU A 66 19.72 21.27 -3.48
N ALA A 67 19.67 21.39 -4.81
CA ALA A 67 19.32 20.27 -5.70
C ALA A 67 20.56 19.45 -6.06
N ARG A 68 20.60 18.18 -5.64
CA ARG A 68 21.62 17.21 -6.03
C ARG A 68 21.09 16.29 -7.14
N ARG A 69 21.82 16.24 -8.26
CA ARG A 69 21.52 15.37 -9.40
C ARG A 69 22.33 14.08 -9.33
N THR A 70 21.67 12.94 -9.42
CA THR A 70 22.27 11.60 -9.45
C THR A 70 21.98 10.95 -10.81
N SER A 71 23.01 10.81 -11.63
CA SER A 71 22.97 10.14 -12.94
C SER A 71 23.40 8.67 -12.83
N ASN A 72 23.49 7.97 -13.97
CA ASN A 72 23.98 6.59 -14.07
C ASN A 72 23.15 5.56 -13.30
N LEU A 73 21.85 5.82 -13.12
CA LEU A 73 20.92 4.86 -12.54
C LEU A 73 20.45 3.94 -13.65
N GLU A 74 20.79 2.65 -13.61
CA GLU A 74 20.28 1.68 -14.58
C GLU A 74 18.75 1.67 -14.53
N MET A 75 18.08 1.45 -15.66
CA MET A 75 16.61 1.39 -15.69
C MET A 75 16.12 0.08 -16.29
N GLU A 76 14.97 -0.34 -15.78
CA GLU A 76 14.24 -1.52 -16.21
C GLU A 76 12.74 -1.23 -16.06
N LEU A 77 11.93 -1.71 -17.01
CA LEU A 77 10.48 -1.58 -16.98
C LEU A 77 9.85 -2.93 -16.64
N THR A 78 8.89 -2.93 -15.70
CA THR A 78 8.09 -4.11 -15.37
C THR A 78 6.88 -4.23 -16.28
N ARG A 79 6.47 -5.46 -16.56
CA ARG A 79 5.16 -5.70 -17.18
C ARG A 79 4.01 -5.22 -16.28
N SER A 80 3.06 -4.48 -16.84
CA SER A 80 1.75 -4.18 -16.26
C SER A 80 0.68 -4.93 -17.09
N PRO A 81 -0.43 -5.37 -16.46
CA PRO A 81 -1.56 -5.98 -17.19
C PRO A 81 -2.10 -5.09 -18.33
N ASN A 82 -2.02 -3.76 -18.17
CA ASN A 82 -2.44 -2.79 -19.20
C ASN A 82 -1.58 -2.86 -20.48
N ASP A 83 -0.35 -3.36 -20.41
CA ASP A 83 0.53 -3.45 -21.58
C ASP A 83 0.08 -4.54 -22.55
N ALA A 84 -0.63 -5.56 -22.07
CA ALA A 84 -1.27 -6.57 -22.91
C ALA A 84 -2.45 -5.98 -23.70
N PHE A 85 -3.19 -5.03 -23.11
CA PHE A 85 -4.27 -4.30 -23.78
C PHE A 85 -3.75 -3.29 -24.80
N GLU A 86 -2.68 -2.55 -24.49
CA GLU A 86 -2.04 -1.61 -25.44
C GLU A 86 -1.48 -2.31 -26.70
N GLN A 87 -1.02 -3.57 -26.60
CA GLN A 87 -0.62 -4.35 -27.78
C GLN A 87 -1.81 -4.70 -28.70
N SER A 88 -3.04 -4.74 -28.18
CA SER A 88 -4.24 -5.13 -28.94
C SER A 88 -4.97 -3.95 -29.60
N SER A 89 -4.83 -2.73 -29.08
CA SER A 89 -5.48 -1.52 -29.60
C SER A 89 -4.81 -0.92 -30.84
N VAL A 90 -3.63 -1.42 -31.22
CA VAL A 90 -2.89 -1.01 -32.44
C VAL A 90 -3.65 -1.35 -33.73
N VAL A 91 -4.70 -2.18 -33.66
CA VAL A 91 -5.53 -2.55 -34.82
C VAL A 91 -6.60 -1.49 -35.15
N SER A 92 -6.84 -0.48 -34.29
CA SER A 92 -7.91 0.51 -34.53
C SER A 92 -7.44 1.97 -34.43
N GLY A 93 -6.76 2.44 -35.48
CA GLY A 93 -7.09 3.70 -36.17
C GLY A 93 -7.14 5.05 -35.43
N SER A 94 -6.57 5.24 -34.23
CA SER A 94 -6.53 6.56 -33.57
C SER A 94 -5.11 7.06 -33.32
N ARG A 95 -4.74 8.15 -34.00
CA ARG A 95 -3.44 8.85 -33.92
C ARG A 95 -3.27 9.62 -32.60
N ARG A 96 -2.81 8.93 -31.57
CA ARG A 96 -1.80 9.47 -30.64
C ARG A 96 -0.81 8.35 -30.41
N GLU A 97 0.39 8.47 -30.99
CA GLU A 97 1.43 7.47 -30.74
C GLU A 97 1.74 7.46 -29.25
N PRO A 98 1.44 6.38 -28.50
CA PRO A 98 1.93 6.26 -27.14
C PRO A 98 3.47 6.30 -27.18
N PRO A 99 4.14 6.81 -26.14
CA PRO A 99 5.60 6.80 -26.10
C PRO A 99 6.07 5.36 -26.32
N ARG A 100 6.62 5.07 -27.50
CA ARG A 100 7.15 3.76 -27.87
C ARG A 100 8.42 3.56 -27.06
N ILE A 101 8.29 3.10 -25.82
CA ILE A 101 9.45 2.68 -25.06
C ILE A 101 9.89 1.34 -25.59
N ASP A 102 11.18 1.26 -25.82
CA ASP A 102 11.78 0.11 -26.45
C ASP A 102 11.52 -1.20 -25.67
N PRO A 103 11.05 -2.27 -26.32
CA PRO A 103 10.90 -3.60 -25.72
C PRO A 103 12.16 -4.11 -25.00
N ARG A 104 13.34 -3.59 -25.34
CA ARG A 104 14.63 -3.86 -24.69
C ARG A 104 14.67 -3.52 -23.20
N VAL A 105 13.90 -2.51 -22.76
CA VAL A 105 13.80 -2.09 -21.35
C VAL A 105 12.92 -3.06 -20.53
N TRP A 106 12.17 -3.94 -21.21
CA TRP A 106 11.05 -4.70 -20.65
C TRP A 106 11.37 -6.10 -20.11
N ASN A 107 12.47 -6.72 -20.58
CA ASN A 107 12.77 -8.12 -20.28
C ASN A 107 14.22 -8.29 -19.86
N ARG A 108 14.48 -8.27 -18.55
CA ARG A 108 15.74 -8.74 -17.97
C ARG A 108 15.48 -9.95 -17.09
N ASN A 109 16.36 -10.94 -17.23
CA ASN A 109 16.27 -12.22 -16.53
C ASN A 109 17.47 -12.44 -15.59
N ASP A 110 18.30 -11.42 -15.36
CA ASP A 110 19.43 -11.53 -14.44
C ASP A 110 18.93 -11.71 -12.99
N PRO A 111 19.61 -12.54 -12.17
CA PRO A 111 19.20 -12.78 -10.80
C PRO A 111 19.27 -11.50 -9.95
N ILE A 112 18.31 -11.34 -9.04
CA ILE A 112 18.23 -10.18 -8.15
C ILE A 112 18.82 -10.57 -6.80
N SER A 113 20.00 -10.06 -6.47
CA SER A 113 20.61 -10.25 -5.15
C SER A 113 19.90 -9.41 -4.08
N THR A 114 19.64 -8.12 -4.36
CA THR A 114 18.97 -7.20 -3.42
C THR A 114 17.87 -6.44 -4.13
N LEU A 115 16.65 -6.56 -3.59
CA LEU A 115 15.45 -5.86 -4.04
C LEU A 115 14.97 -4.91 -2.95
N ILE A 116 14.92 -3.62 -3.23
CA ILE A 116 14.38 -2.59 -2.36
C ILE A 116 12.99 -2.22 -2.86
N VAL A 117 11.98 -2.58 -2.10
CA VAL A 117 10.58 -2.37 -2.44
C VAL A 117 10.11 -1.08 -1.77
N THR A 118 9.84 -0.07 -2.59
CA THR A 118 9.31 1.23 -2.15
C THR A 118 8.01 1.61 -2.88
N THR A 119 7.38 0.64 -3.55
CA THR A 119 5.97 0.74 -3.93
C THR A 119 5.11 0.89 -2.68
N LYS A 120 3.94 1.51 -2.83
CA LYS A 120 2.92 1.51 -1.77
C LYS A 120 2.43 0.09 -1.49
N ALA A 121 1.99 -0.15 -0.26
CA ALA A 121 1.56 -1.47 0.18
C ALA A 121 0.56 -2.17 -0.79
N PRO A 122 -0.54 -1.55 -1.27
CA PRO A 122 -1.47 -2.21 -2.20
C PRO A 122 -0.87 -2.58 -3.56
N ALA A 123 0.20 -1.90 -3.98
CA ALA A 123 0.84 -2.12 -5.27
C ALA A 123 1.99 -3.14 -5.20
N THR A 124 2.38 -3.58 -4.01
CA THR A 124 3.60 -4.39 -3.80
C THR A 124 3.46 -5.79 -4.39
N LEU A 125 2.42 -6.54 -4.02
CA LEU A 125 2.15 -7.89 -4.54
C LEU A 125 2.14 -7.97 -6.07
N PRO A 126 1.33 -7.15 -6.79
CA PRO A 126 1.28 -7.20 -8.25
C PRO A 126 2.59 -6.73 -8.89
N ALA A 127 3.33 -5.82 -8.26
CA ALA A 127 4.62 -5.37 -8.78
C ALA A 127 5.72 -6.44 -8.63
N MET A 128 5.65 -7.28 -7.60
CA MET A 128 6.64 -8.33 -7.35
C MET A 128 6.45 -9.59 -8.20
N GLN A 129 5.23 -9.85 -8.70
CA GLN A 129 4.88 -11.09 -9.39
C GLN A 129 5.83 -11.45 -10.54
N HIS A 130 6.25 -10.47 -11.35
CA HIS A 130 7.16 -10.68 -12.48
C HIS A 130 8.63 -10.83 -12.08
N LEU A 131 8.99 -10.49 -10.84
CA LEU A 131 10.35 -10.58 -10.32
C LEU A 131 10.60 -11.91 -9.60
N LEU A 132 9.56 -12.65 -9.22
CA LEU A 132 9.66 -13.92 -8.49
C LEU A 132 10.65 -14.92 -9.13
N PRO A 133 10.68 -15.13 -10.46
CA PRO A 133 11.62 -16.07 -11.07
C PRO A 133 13.09 -15.66 -10.95
N ARG A 134 13.38 -14.41 -10.59
CA ARG A 134 14.73 -13.85 -10.41
C ARG A 134 15.16 -13.79 -8.95
N LEU A 135 14.28 -14.19 -8.03
CA LEU A 135 14.52 -14.21 -6.59
C LEU A 135 14.81 -15.64 -6.12
N SER A 136 15.63 -15.77 -5.08
CA SER A 136 16.06 -17.05 -4.50
C SER A 136 16.32 -16.93 -3.00
N SER A 137 16.76 -18.01 -2.34
CA SER A 137 17.26 -17.97 -0.95
C SER A 137 18.45 -17.01 -0.77
N ARG A 138 19.21 -16.74 -1.83
CA ARG A 138 20.34 -15.80 -1.82
C ARG A 138 19.93 -14.37 -2.13
N SER A 139 18.63 -14.11 -2.26
CA SER A 139 18.09 -12.77 -2.43
C SER A 139 17.75 -12.13 -1.07
N THR A 140 17.88 -10.81 -0.99
CA THR A 140 17.43 -9.99 0.14
C THR A 140 16.39 -9.00 -0.34
N ILE A 141 15.25 -8.93 0.35
CA ILE A 141 14.16 -8.00 0.06
C ILE A 141 14.05 -6.99 1.19
N VAL A 142 14.23 -5.71 0.87
CA VAL A 142 14.03 -4.59 1.80
C VAL A 142 12.64 -4.02 1.58
N LEU A 143 11.81 -4.02 2.61
CA LEU A 143 10.46 -3.47 2.62
C LEU A 143 10.47 -2.11 3.31
N CYS A 144 10.00 -1.05 2.64
CA CYS A 144 9.98 0.32 3.18
C CYS A 144 8.58 0.94 3.18
N GLN A 145 7.53 0.12 3.09
CA GLN A 145 6.14 0.56 3.03
C GLN A 145 5.70 1.22 4.35
N ASN A 146 4.71 2.11 4.28
CA ASN A 146 3.95 2.44 5.48
C ASN A 146 2.87 1.37 5.73
N GLY A 147 2.37 1.34 6.96
CA GLY A 147 1.42 0.32 7.39
C GLY A 147 2.11 -0.99 7.75
N MET A 148 1.31 -2.03 8.00
CA MET A 148 1.77 -3.36 8.37
C MET A 148 1.00 -4.43 7.59
N GLY A 149 1.46 -5.68 7.61
CA GLY A 149 0.82 -6.81 6.91
C GLY A 149 1.44 -7.18 5.57
N VAL A 150 2.32 -6.36 5.00
CA VAL A 150 2.92 -6.61 3.67
C VAL A 150 3.85 -7.83 3.70
N LEU A 151 4.66 -7.97 4.74
CA LEU A 151 5.57 -9.11 4.88
C LEU A 151 4.78 -10.41 4.96
N GLU A 152 3.80 -10.46 5.85
CA GLU A 152 2.91 -11.59 6.10
C GLU A 152 2.21 -12.01 4.80
N THR A 153 1.64 -11.03 4.08
CA THR A 153 0.98 -11.27 2.80
C THR A 153 1.94 -11.84 1.75
N LEU A 154 3.18 -11.35 1.67
CA LEU A 154 4.18 -11.86 0.73
C LEU A 154 4.61 -13.28 1.08
N LEU A 155 4.84 -13.55 2.36
CA LEU A 155 5.21 -14.87 2.87
C LEU A 155 4.10 -15.88 2.58
N GLU A 156 2.86 -15.59 2.97
CA GLU A 156 1.72 -16.49 2.74
C GLU A 156 1.49 -16.75 1.25
N ARG A 157 1.63 -15.72 0.41
CA ARG A 157 1.30 -15.82 -1.02
C ARG A 157 2.37 -16.53 -1.83
N TYR A 158 3.64 -16.28 -1.54
CA TYR A 158 4.75 -16.70 -2.40
C TYR A 158 5.72 -17.68 -1.72
N TRP A 159 5.80 -17.67 -0.38
CA TRP A 159 6.71 -18.52 0.39
C TRP A 159 6.06 -19.06 1.68
N PRO A 160 4.93 -19.80 1.57
CA PRO A 160 4.19 -20.29 2.75
C PRO A 160 5.02 -21.28 3.59
N GLU A 161 6.00 -21.93 2.96
CA GLU A 161 6.99 -22.77 3.62
C GLU A 161 8.40 -22.24 3.31
N ASP A 162 9.25 -22.12 4.34
CA ASP A 162 10.65 -21.74 4.14
C ASP A 162 11.51 -22.99 3.85
N ARG A 163 11.71 -23.25 2.56
CA ARG A 163 12.56 -24.34 2.02
C ARG A 163 13.94 -23.84 1.57
N SER A 164 14.43 -22.74 2.13
CA SER A 164 15.73 -22.17 1.73
C SER A 164 16.92 -23.09 2.04
N ASP A 165 16.83 -23.93 3.08
CA ASP A 165 17.83 -24.95 3.43
C ASP A 165 17.90 -26.10 2.41
N GLU A 166 16.74 -26.54 1.89
CA GLU A 166 16.68 -27.49 0.77
C GLU A 166 17.30 -26.92 -0.50
N TYR A 167 17.07 -25.63 -0.75
CA TYR A 167 17.69 -24.92 -1.87
C TYR A 167 19.22 -24.89 -1.76
N GLU A 168 19.78 -24.49 -0.61
CA GLU A 168 21.24 -24.44 -0.46
C GLU A 168 21.87 -25.85 -0.57
N ARG A 169 21.25 -26.88 0.02
CA ARG A 169 21.71 -28.27 -0.14
C ARG A 169 21.71 -28.75 -1.59
N ALA A 170 20.65 -28.42 -2.34
CA ALA A 170 20.57 -28.76 -3.76
C ALA A 170 21.65 -28.03 -4.60
N LEU A 171 21.96 -26.78 -4.23
CA LEU A 171 23.00 -25.99 -4.88
C LEU A 171 24.40 -26.55 -4.60
N GLU A 172 24.69 -26.97 -3.36
CA GLU A 172 25.94 -27.64 -2.98
C GLU A 172 26.13 -28.97 -3.72
N GLN A 173 25.02 -29.72 -3.94
CA GLN A 173 25.03 -30.98 -4.69
C GLN A 173 25.07 -30.80 -6.21
N GLY A 174 24.96 -29.57 -6.72
CA GLY A 174 24.91 -29.29 -8.16
C GLY A 174 23.62 -29.76 -8.87
N ASP A 175 22.55 -30.04 -8.13
CA ASP A 175 21.28 -30.53 -8.68
C ASP A 175 20.41 -29.37 -9.20
N ALA A 176 20.70 -28.94 -10.43
CA ALA A 176 19.99 -27.84 -11.08
C ALA A 176 18.47 -28.09 -11.22
N SER A 177 18.04 -29.34 -11.24
CA SER A 177 16.61 -29.69 -11.33
C SER A 177 15.88 -29.38 -10.03
N LYS A 178 16.48 -29.74 -8.88
CA LYS A 178 15.95 -29.42 -7.55
C LYS A 178 16.01 -27.94 -7.24
N VAL A 179 17.10 -27.25 -7.60
CA VAL A 179 17.24 -25.79 -7.39
C VAL A 179 16.09 -25.02 -8.06
N ARG A 180 15.66 -25.43 -9.26
CA ARG A 180 14.53 -24.81 -9.96
C ARG A 180 13.17 -25.14 -9.33
N GLN A 181 13.03 -26.30 -8.70
CA GLN A 181 11.77 -26.75 -8.10
C GLN A 181 11.55 -26.23 -6.67
N THR A 182 12.62 -26.07 -5.87
CA THR A 182 12.50 -25.71 -4.45
C THR A 182 12.18 -24.24 -4.22
N GLY A 183 12.62 -23.33 -5.09
CA GLY A 183 12.26 -21.91 -5.05
C GLY A 183 12.43 -21.28 -3.67
N GLY A 184 13.67 -21.16 -3.18
CA GLY A 184 13.96 -20.76 -1.80
C GLY A 184 13.44 -19.36 -1.42
N ARG A 185 12.95 -19.23 -0.17
CA ARG A 185 12.50 -17.96 0.41
C ARG A 185 13.66 -16.97 0.58
N PRO A 186 13.54 -15.72 0.09
CA PRO A 186 14.50 -14.65 0.36
C PRO A 186 14.57 -14.28 1.86
N SER A 187 15.65 -13.60 2.24
CA SER A 187 15.69 -12.91 3.53
C SER A 187 15.03 -11.54 3.43
N PHE A 188 14.39 -11.08 4.50
CA PHE A 188 13.69 -9.80 4.52
C PHE A 188 14.36 -8.80 5.46
N VAL A 189 14.36 -7.54 5.06
CA VAL A 189 14.70 -6.39 5.91
C VAL A 189 13.46 -5.51 5.98
N CYS A 190 12.82 -5.44 7.14
CA CYS A 190 11.64 -4.61 7.35
C CYS A 190 12.10 -3.25 7.86
N ALA A 191 11.87 -2.21 7.08
CA ALA A 191 12.26 -0.85 7.39
C ALA A 191 11.05 0.06 7.57
N THR A 192 11.15 1.00 8.51
CA THR A 192 10.26 2.13 8.68
C THR A 192 11.07 3.42 8.67
N THR A 193 10.53 4.45 8.04
CA THR A 193 11.21 5.74 7.88
C THR A 193 10.38 6.88 8.44
N THR A 194 11.01 7.85 9.09
CA THR A 194 10.38 9.12 9.52
C THR A 194 10.73 10.30 8.61
N HIS A 195 11.51 10.07 7.55
CA HIS A 195 11.85 11.10 6.58
C HIS A 195 10.60 11.65 5.88
N GLY A 196 10.51 12.98 5.79
CA GLY A 196 9.51 13.67 5.00
C GLY A 196 10.02 13.89 3.58
N ALA A 197 9.36 13.30 2.59
CA ALA A 197 9.74 13.48 1.20
C ALA A 197 8.52 13.56 0.27
N TRP A 198 8.58 14.45 -0.70
CA TRP A 198 7.52 14.62 -1.68
C TRP A 198 8.11 14.79 -3.09
N ARG A 199 7.27 14.57 -4.10
CA ARG A 199 7.67 14.64 -5.50
C ARG A 199 7.26 15.98 -6.10
N LYS A 200 8.23 16.75 -6.59
CA LYS A 200 8.04 18.07 -7.23
C LYS A 200 7.77 17.94 -8.73
N SER A 201 8.46 17.02 -9.40
CA SER A 201 8.19 16.64 -10.79
C SER A 201 8.59 15.18 -11.03
N GLY A 202 8.42 14.64 -12.24
CA GLY A 202 8.72 13.21 -12.50
C GLY A 202 10.16 12.80 -12.20
N THR A 203 11.13 13.71 -12.32
CA THR A 203 12.54 13.44 -12.03
C THR A 203 13.08 14.23 -10.84
N HIS A 204 12.23 14.99 -10.13
CA HIS A 204 12.64 15.91 -9.07
C HIS A 204 11.85 15.63 -7.79
N PHE A 205 12.58 15.30 -6.73
CA PHE A 205 12.05 15.01 -5.40
C PHE A 205 12.61 15.98 -4.37
N VAL A 206 11.86 16.25 -3.31
CA VAL A 206 12.26 17.14 -2.23
C VAL A 206 12.32 16.35 -0.94
N HIS A 207 13.48 16.36 -0.28
CA HIS A 207 13.67 15.86 1.08
C HIS A 207 13.30 16.99 2.04
N ALA A 208 12.03 17.03 2.43
CA ALA A 208 11.44 18.12 3.20
C ALA A 208 11.62 18.00 4.71
N GLY A 209 11.78 16.79 5.24
CA GLY A 209 11.96 16.55 6.68
C GLY A 209 13.03 15.50 6.93
N MET A 210 14.06 15.89 7.69
CA MET A 210 15.07 14.95 8.17
C MET A 210 14.45 14.03 9.24
N GLY A 211 14.69 12.74 9.08
CA GLY A 211 14.24 11.70 9.99
C GLY A 211 15.32 10.63 10.14
N ASP A 212 14.86 9.42 10.40
CA ASP A 212 15.65 8.21 10.54
C ASP A 212 15.03 7.04 9.77
N ILE A 213 15.86 6.05 9.45
CA ILE A 213 15.43 4.75 8.97
C ILE A 213 15.70 3.74 10.07
N LYS A 214 14.65 3.13 10.60
CA LYS A 214 14.76 2.00 11.53
C LYS A 214 14.44 0.73 10.79
N PHE A 215 15.27 -0.29 10.92
CA PHE A 215 15.01 -1.58 10.28
C PHE A 215 15.36 -2.76 11.16
N GLY A 216 14.74 -3.89 10.88
CA GLY A 216 15.07 -5.18 11.47
C GLY A 216 15.14 -6.24 10.39
N VAL A 217 15.79 -7.34 10.72
CA VAL A 217 16.13 -8.40 9.77
C VAL A 217 15.35 -9.65 10.12
N VAL A 218 14.73 -10.25 9.11
CA VAL A 218 14.01 -11.52 9.18
C VAL A 218 14.73 -12.49 8.22
N PRO A 219 15.73 -13.24 8.71
CA PRO A 219 16.49 -14.16 7.87
C PRO A 219 15.60 -15.30 7.36
N ASN A 220 16.04 -15.96 6.30
CA ASN A 220 15.49 -17.25 5.90
C ASN A 220 16.16 -18.40 6.68
N ARG A 221 15.56 -19.58 6.60
CA ARG A 221 16.02 -20.79 7.28
C ARG A 221 17.45 -21.19 6.94
N ALA A 222 17.89 -21.00 5.69
CA ALA A 222 19.27 -21.26 5.28
C ALA A 222 20.27 -20.40 6.05
N ILE A 223 20.03 -19.10 6.16
CA ILE A 223 20.88 -18.19 6.94
C ILE A 223 20.85 -18.58 8.42
N LEU A 224 19.67 -18.83 9.00
CA LEU A 224 19.57 -19.24 10.41
C LEU A 224 20.37 -20.53 10.67
N SER A 225 20.28 -21.51 9.77
CA SER A 225 21.04 -22.76 9.89
C SER A 225 22.55 -22.51 9.80
N ASN A 226 22.99 -21.66 8.86
CA ASN A 226 24.40 -21.30 8.70
C ASN A 226 24.96 -20.56 9.93
N LEU A 227 24.19 -19.64 10.52
CA LEU A 227 24.57 -18.94 11.74
C LEU A 227 24.62 -19.89 12.94
N ASN A 228 23.66 -20.80 13.07
CA ASN A 228 23.61 -21.75 14.18
C ASN A 228 24.80 -22.74 14.17
N SER A 229 25.33 -23.06 12.99
CA SER A 229 26.50 -23.94 12.82
C SER A 229 27.78 -23.17 12.48
N TYR A 230 27.86 -21.87 12.78
CA TYR A 230 29.02 -21.06 12.41
C TYR A 230 30.27 -21.53 13.18
N PRO A 231 31.42 -21.81 12.52
CA PRO A 231 32.55 -22.50 13.17
C PRO A 231 33.18 -21.75 14.36
N THR A 232 33.24 -20.42 14.27
CA THR A 232 33.84 -19.55 15.29
C THR A 232 32.91 -18.36 15.52
N PRO A 233 31.77 -18.55 16.24
CA PRO A 233 30.79 -17.50 16.41
C PRO A 233 31.37 -16.36 17.26
N PRO A 234 31.17 -15.09 16.87
CA PRO A 234 31.49 -13.94 17.72
C PRO A 234 30.62 -13.88 18.99
N TRP A 235 29.49 -14.60 19.00
CA TRP A 235 28.58 -14.70 20.14
C TRP A 235 28.84 -15.98 20.97
N PRO A 236 28.81 -15.91 22.31
CA PRO A 236 29.03 -17.07 23.20
C PRO A 236 27.99 -18.19 23.04
N THR A 237 26.72 -17.83 22.89
CA THR A 237 25.61 -18.78 22.76
C THR A 237 24.66 -18.38 21.64
N ALA A 238 23.96 -19.36 21.04
CA ALA A 238 22.99 -19.08 19.97
C ALA A 238 21.87 -18.12 20.41
N SER A 239 21.48 -18.14 21.68
CA SER A 239 20.48 -17.23 22.27
C SER A 239 20.92 -15.77 22.33
N GLU A 240 22.22 -15.51 22.33
CA GLU A 240 22.79 -14.15 22.36
C GLU A 240 22.85 -13.52 20.98
N ASN A 241 22.76 -14.31 19.89
CA ASN A 241 22.61 -13.75 18.56
C ASN A 241 21.15 -13.29 18.35
N PRO A 242 20.88 -11.98 18.15
CA PRO A 242 19.52 -11.46 17.98
C PRO A 242 18.83 -11.91 16.69
N LEU A 243 19.56 -12.47 15.72
CA LEU A 243 18.98 -13.09 14.52
C LEU A 243 18.49 -14.52 14.76
N LEU A 244 19.14 -15.25 15.67
CA LEU A 244 18.75 -16.61 16.05
C LEU A 244 17.66 -16.60 17.13
N ASN A 245 17.64 -15.57 17.98
CA ASN A 245 16.64 -15.36 19.00
C ASN A 245 15.76 -14.13 18.66
N PRO A 246 14.58 -14.31 18.06
CA PRO A 246 13.72 -13.20 17.64
C PRO A 246 13.15 -12.39 18.81
N ARG A 247 13.23 -12.90 20.04
CA ARG A 247 12.82 -12.18 21.26
C ARG A 247 13.98 -11.45 21.95
N SER A 248 15.18 -11.52 21.38
CA SER A 248 16.34 -10.81 21.93
C SER A 248 16.11 -9.30 21.91
N LEU A 249 16.57 -8.64 22.97
CA LEU A 249 16.66 -7.19 23.07
C LEU A 249 18.09 -6.67 22.84
N VAL A 250 19.04 -7.57 22.55
CA VAL A 250 20.43 -7.21 22.25
C VAL A 250 20.48 -6.48 20.92
N ASP A 251 21.07 -5.28 20.93
CA ASP A 251 21.22 -4.47 19.72
C ASP A 251 22.05 -5.22 18.67
N PRO A 252 21.51 -5.43 17.46
CA PRO A 252 22.21 -6.19 16.44
C PRO A 252 23.33 -5.39 15.77
N THR A 253 24.50 -6.01 15.60
CA THR A 253 25.64 -5.51 14.84
C THR A 253 25.96 -6.44 13.67
N LEU A 254 26.85 -6.01 12.76
CA LEU A 254 27.33 -6.86 11.67
C LEU A 254 28.08 -8.12 12.17
N ASP A 255 28.59 -8.12 13.41
CA ASP A 255 29.22 -9.29 14.01
C ASP A 255 28.23 -10.44 14.21
N HIS A 256 26.94 -10.14 14.41
CA HIS A 256 25.88 -11.14 14.48
C HIS A 256 25.49 -11.73 13.12
N LEU A 257 25.98 -11.15 12.02
CA LEU A 257 25.73 -11.57 10.64
C LEU A 257 27.06 -11.64 9.87
N PRO A 258 27.98 -12.57 10.20
CA PRO A 258 29.25 -12.67 9.50
C PRO A 258 29.07 -12.93 8.00
N TYR A 259 29.99 -12.42 7.19
CA TYR A 259 29.98 -12.60 5.74
C TYR A 259 30.38 -14.03 5.36
N SER A 260 29.48 -14.73 4.67
CA SER A 260 29.69 -16.04 4.06
C SER A 260 28.98 -16.10 2.71
N PRO A 261 29.24 -17.10 1.83
CA PRO A 261 28.50 -17.23 0.56
C PRO A 261 26.97 -17.28 0.73
N VAL A 262 26.47 -17.83 1.84
CA VAL A 262 25.03 -17.93 2.15
C VAL A 262 24.49 -16.59 2.66
N THR A 263 25.25 -15.87 3.50
CA THR A 263 24.82 -14.58 4.08
C THR A 263 25.19 -13.37 3.23
N ALA A 264 25.97 -13.54 2.16
CA ALA A 264 26.61 -12.46 1.40
C ALA A 264 25.63 -11.35 1.00
N SER A 265 24.50 -11.71 0.39
CA SER A 265 23.49 -10.72 -0.03
C SER A 265 22.92 -9.94 1.15
N LEU A 266 22.57 -10.63 2.24
CA LEU A 266 21.99 -10.00 3.42
C LEU A 266 23.01 -9.11 4.14
N HIS A 267 24.23 -9.62 4.37
CA HIS A 267 25.31 -8.87 4.99
C HIS A 267 25.63 -7.60 4.20
N THR A 268 25.84 -7.69 2.88
CA THR A 268 26.15 -6.50 2.08
C THR A 268 24.96 -5.54 2.02
N THR A 269 23.71 -6.03 2.00
CA THR A 269 22.52 -5.18 2.07
C THR A 269 22.46 -4.41 3.39
N VAL A 270 22.61 -5.09 4.53
CA VAL A 270 22.58 -4.47 5.86
C VAL A 270 23.74 -3.49 6.05
N SER A 271 24.96 -3.89 5.68
CA SER A 271 26.15 -3.02 5.73
C SER A 271 25.97 -1.75 4.87
N SER A 272 25.39 -1.89 3.67
CA SER A 272 25.12 -0.75 2.78
C SER A 272 24.02 0.15 3.34
N LEU A 273 22.96 -0.42 3.94
CA LEU A 273 21.91 0.36 4.61
C LEU A 273 22.48 1.14 5.78
N LEU A 274 23.32 0.53 6.62
CA LEU A 274 24.00 1.20 7.75
C LEU A 274 24.95 2.32 7.30
N SER A 275 25.47 2.23 6.07
CA SER A 275 26.35 3.27 5.49
C SER A 275 25.58 4.48 4.94
N LEU A 276 24.25 4.47 4.93
CA LEU A 276 23.43 5.59 4.43
C LEU A 276 23.33 6.73 5.45
N ASN A 277 24.46 7.33 5.84
CA ASN A 277 24.56 8.34 6.92
C ASN A 277 23.53 9.47 6.82
N GLU A 278 23.19 9.92 5.61
CA GLU A 278 22.18 10.97 5.39
C GLU A 278 20.74 10.57 5.77
N LEU A 279 20.47 9.27 5.88
CA LEU A 279 19.17 8.70 6.21
C LEU A 279 19.12 8.15 7.65
N ASN A 280 20.18 8.39 8.44
CA ASN A 280 20.33 7.97 9.84
C ASN A 280 19.77 6.55 10.12
N PRO A 281 20.35 5.52 9.49
CA PRO A 281 19.89 4.14 9.59
C PRO A 281 20.20 3.57 10.98
N THR A 282 19.28 2.80 11.54
CA THR A 282 19.48 2.05 12.78
C THR A 282 18.92 0.64 12.62
N TRP A 283 19.78 -0.35 12.84
CA TRP A 283 19.36 -1.75 12.92
C TRP A 283 18.87 -2.03 14.34
N LEU A 284 17.60 -2.39 14.49
CA LEU A 284 16.96 -2.68 15.77
C LEU A 284 16.68 -4.17 15.92
N PRO A 285 16.64 -4.67 17.17
CA PRO A 285 16.02 -5.96 17.47
C PRO A 285 14.55 -5.98 17.00
N LEU A 286 14.05 -7.14 16.58
CA LEU A 286 12.69 -7.28 16.06
C LEU A 286 11.61 -6.77 17.03
N PRO A 287 11.65 -7.06 18.36
CA PRO A 287 10.67 -6.53 19.30
C PRO A 287 10.67 -5.00 19.35
N THR A 288 11.86 -4.39 19.38
CA THR A 288 12.02 -2.93 19.41
C THR A 288 11.52 -2.28 18.10
N LEU A 289 11.79 -2.91 16.95
CA LEU A 289 11.27 -2.47 15.66
C LEU A 289 9.74 -2.53 15.64
N GLN A 290 9.15 -3.62 16.11
CA GLN A 290 7.70 -3.82 16.14
C GLN A 290 7.02 -2.73 16.97
N ILE A 291 7.56 -2.40 18.16
CA ILE A 291 7.06 -1.26 18.96
C ILE A 291 7.12 0.04 18.16
N ALA A 292 8.24 0.33 17.49
CA ALA A 292 8.38 1.56 16.68
C ALA A 292 7.39 1.59 15.49
N GLN A 293 7.14 0.44 14.84
CA GLN A 293 6.17 0.32 13.76
C GLN A 293 4.74 0.52 14.26
N LEU A 294 4.36 -0.07 15.40
CA LEU A 294 3.03 0.08 16.00
C LEU A 294 2.77 1.51 16.48
N GLN A 295 3.77 2.19 17.05
CA GLN A 295 3.67 3.62 17.37
C GLN A 295 3.37 4.45 16.13
N LYS A 296 4.16 4.26 15.06
CA LYS A 296 3.95 4.97 13.79
C LYS A 296 2.60 4.62 13.16
N LEU A 297 2.15 3.37 13.28
CA LEU A 297 0.86 2.91 12.79
C LEU A 297 -0.29 3.67 13.46
N ALA A 298 -0.26 3.84 14.78
CA ALA A 298 -1.28 4.61 15.51
C ALA A 298 -1.29 6.09 15.13
N VAL A 299 -0.11 6.70 14.94
CA VAL A 299 0.00 8.09 14.43
C VAL A 299 -0.61 8.19 13.05
N ASN A 300 -0.27 7.28 12.14
CA ASN A 300 -0.80 7.27 10.78
C ASN A 300 -2.32 7.02 10.77
N ALA A 301 -2.82 6.10 11.61
CA ALA A 301 -4.23 5.75 11.68
C ALA A 301 -5.12 6.92 12.17
N SER A 302 -4.54 7.83 12.97
CA SER A 302 -5.19 9.04 13.46
C SER A 302 -4.95 10.25 12.54
N VAL A 303 -3.69 10.68 12.39
CA VAL A 303 -3.37 11.93 11.70
C VAL A 303 -3.67 11.83 10.20
N ASN A 304 -3.29 10.73 9.53
CA ASN A 304 -3.47 10.65 8.08
C ASN A 304 -4.94 10.53 7.70
N SER A 305 -5.75 9.84 8.50
CA SER A 305 -7.19 9.72 8.26
C SER A 305 -7.91 11.04 8.51
N ILE A 306 -7.66 11.73 9.63
CA ILE A 306 -8.29 13.02 9.93
C ILE A 306 -7.92 14.07 8.88
N THR A 307 -6.64 14.22 8.56
CA THR A 307 -6.19 15.19 7.53
C THR A 307 -6.77 14.88 6.15
N ALA A 308 -6.84 13.60 5.77
CA ALA A 308 -7.42 13.17 4.50
C ALA A 308 -8.91 13.49 4.40
N LEU A 309 -9.68 13.30 5.47
CA LEU A 309 -11.11 13.57 5.51
C LEU A 309 -11.40 15.07 5.49
N VAL A 310 -10.74 15.83 6.38
CA VAL A 310 -10.97 17.27 6.54
C VAL A 310 -10.35 18.07 5.39
N GLY A 311 -9.29 17.58 4.76
CA GLY A 311 -8.61 18.26 3.65
C GLY A 311 -7.65 19.36 4.10
N VAL A 312 -6.95 19.15 5.22
CA VAL A 312 -6.03 20.13 5.81
C VAL A 312 -4.64 19.52 6.05
N ASN A 313 -3.61 20.37 6.10
CA ASN A 313 -2.27 19.94 6.52
C ASN A 313 -2.27 19.49 8.00
N ASN A 314 -1.18 18.84 8.42
CA ASN A 314 -1.04 18.35 9.80
C ASN A 314 -1.17 19.49 10.82
N GLY A 315 -0.60 20.66 10.52
CA GLY A 315 -0.57 21.83 11.41
C GLY A 315 -1.94 22.38 11.74
N ALA A 316 -2.92 22.30 10.84
CA ALA A 316 -4.28 22.75 11.10
C ALA A 316 -5.01 21.93 12.18
N LEU A 317 -4.53 20.72 12.48
CA LEU A 317 -5.07 19.92 13.58
C LEU A 317 -4.49 20.34 14.94
N VAL A 318 -3.36 21.07 14.96
CA VAL A 318 -2.72 21.54 16.20
C VAL A 318 -3.66 22.53 16.89
N GLY A 319 -3.91 22.33 18.18
CA GLY A 319 -4.82 23.15 18.98
C GLY A 319 -6.31 22.80 18.83
N SER A 320 -6.70 21.98 17.84
CA SER A 320 -8.08 21.55 17.69
C SER A 320 -8.46 20.51 18.76
N GLN A 321 -9.30 20.90 19.71
CA GLN A 321 -9.80 19.98 20.74
C GLN A 321 -10.65 18.85 20.14
N LYS A 322 -11.33 19.09 19.01
CA LYS A 322 -12.06 18.06 18.27
C LYS A 322 -11.10 17.01 17.69
N ALA A 323 -10.04 17.45 17.00
CA ALA A 323 -9.03 16.55 16.46
C ALA A 323 -8.31 15.76 17.56
N LYS A 324 -7.98 16.42 18.68
CA LYS A 324 -7.37 15.77 19.86
C LYS A 324 -8.27 14.67 20.45
N ARG A 325 -9.59 14.90 20.55
CA ARG A 325 -10.53 13.88 21.04
C ARG A 325 -10.60 12.66 20.11
N ILE A 326 -10.64 12.89 18.79
CA ILE A 326 -10.65 11.79 17.80
C ILE A 326 -9.32 11.02 17.86
N ALA A 327 -8.19 11.71 17.89
CA ALA A 327 -6.88 11.08 18.02
C ALA A 327 -6.75 10.27 19.32
N ALA A 328 -7.30 10.78 20.44
CA ALA A 328 -7.33 10.07 21.71
C ALA A 328 -8.18 8.78 21.65
N ALA A 329 -9.32 8.80 20.96
CA ALA A 329 -10.13 7.60 20.75
C ALA A 329 -9.39 6.56 19.91
N VAL A 330 -8.77 6.98 18.80
CA VAL A 330 -7.91 6.11 17.97
C VAL A 330 -6.76 5.52 18.78
N CYS A 331 -6.05 6.34 19.57
CA CYS A 331 -4.92 5.86 20.38
C CYS A 331 -5.36 4.86 21.45
N ARG A 332 -6.56 4.99 22.00
CA ARG A 332 -7.14 4.04 22.95
C ARG A 332 -7.43 2.70 22.27
N GLU A 333 -8.17 2.71 21.15
CA GLU A 333 -8.47 1.50 20.39
C GLU A 333 -7.18 0.78 19.92
N CYS A 334 -6.20 1.54 19.41
CA CYS A 334 -4.89 1.00 19.06
C CYS A 334 -4.18 0.38 20.28
N SER A 335 -4.16 1.06 21.43
CA SER A 335 -3.55 0.55 22.66
C SER A 335 -4.16 -0.78 23.10
N ASP A 336 -5.49 -0.90 23.05
CA ASP A 336 -6.20 -2.12 23.44
C ASP A 336 -5.84 -3.28 22.49
N VAL A 337 -5.87 -3.03 21.19
CA VAL A 337 -5.47 -4.02 20.16
C VAL A 337 -4.00 -4.43 20.31
N PHE A 338 -3.10 -3.47 20.55
CA PHE A 338 -1.67 -3.74 20.68
C PHE A 338 -1.35 -4.47 21.99
N ALA A 339 -2.07 -4.19 23.07
CA ALA A 339 -1.95 -4.92 24.33
C ALA A 339 -2.26 -6.41 24.13
N ALA A 340 -3.34 -6.72 23.43
CA ALA A 340 -3.72 -8.09 23.11
C ALA A 340 -2.73 -8.77 22.16
N HIS A 341 -2.24 -8.04 21.15
CA HIS A 341 -1.23 -8.53 20.23
C HIS A 341 0.03 -8.99 20.97
N LEU A 342 0.60 -8.12 21.81
CA LEU A 342 1.80 -8.42 22.59
C LEU A 342 1.55 -9.54 23.61
N ALA A 343 0.41 -9.51 24.32
CA ALA A 343 0.08 -10.55 25.28
C ALA A 343 -0.05 -11.93 24.63
N ARG A 344 -0.56 -12.00 23.41
CA ARG A 344 -0.61 -13.24 22.62
C ARG A 344 0.77 -13.69 22.17
N GLU A 345 1.61 -12.81 21.67
CA GLU A 345 2.98 -13.16 21.23
C GLU A 345 3.87 -13.62 22.38
N ASP A 346 3.64 -13.09 23.58
CA ASP A 346 4.28 -13.51 24.83
C ASP A 346 3.69 -14.82 25.39
N GLY A 347 2.58 -15.33 24.85
CA GLY A 347 1.86 -16.49 25.38
C GLY A 347 1.15 -16.23 26.72
N ARG A 348 0.91 -14.96 27.08
CA ARG A 348 0.23 -14.55 28.32
C ARG A 348 -1.29 -14.48 28.18
N TRP A 349 -1.81 -14.49 26.95
CA TRP A 349 -3.23 -14.39 26.65
C TRP A 349 -3.57 -15.03 25.30
N GLU A 350 -4.76 -15.62 25.17
CA GLU A 350 -5.30 -16.12 23.90
C GLU A 350 -6.70 -15.52 23.67
N PRO A 351 -7.13 -15.33 22.42
CA PRO A 351 -8.44 -14.78 22.11
C PRO A 351 -9.56 -15.81 22.34
N PRO A 352 -10.81 -15.34 22.52
CA PRO A 352 -11.98 -16.19 22.71
C PRO A 352 -12.13 -17.30 21.65
N PRO A 353 -12.47 -18.55 22.05
CA PRO A 353 -12.66 -19.67 21.12
C PRO A 353 -13.72 -19.45 20.03
N ALA A 354 -14.77 -18.68 20.31
CA ALA A 354 -15.82 -18.36 19.35
C ALA A 354 -15.28 -17.56 18.14
N LEU A 355 -14.15 -16.86 18.28
CA LEU A 355 -13.48 -16.17 17.17
C LEU A 355 -12.67 -17.13 16.28
N HIS A 356 -12.53 -18.41 16.66
CA HIS A 356 -11.89 -19.43 15.84
C HIS A 356 -12.86 -20.11 14.84
N TYR A 357 -14.19 -19.97 15.01
CA TYR A 357 -15.18 -20.74 14.24
C TYR A 357 -15.83 -19.97 13.06
N ASP A 358 -15.75 -18.64 13.00
CA ASP A 358 -16.33 -17.84 11.91
C ASP A 358 -15.31 -17.44 10.82
N GLN A 359 -14.59 -18.42 10.27
CA GLN A 359 -13.87 -18.24 8.99
C GLN A 359 -14.65 -18.78 7.78
N GLU A 360 -15.81 -19.44 7.98
CA GLU A 360 -16.63 -20.03 6.91
C GLU A 360 -17.85 -19.20 6.49
N LEU A 361 -18.24 -18.16 7.24
CA LEU A 361 -19.35 -17.28 6.83
C LEU A 361 -18.85 -16.12 5.97
N GLU A 362 -19.08 -16.27 4.67
CA GLU A 362 -18.86 -15.27 3.63
C GLU A 362 -19.81 -14.07 3.76
N SER A 363 -19.58 -13.16 4.70
CA SER A 363 -20.18 -11.82 4.66
C SER A 363 -19.39 -10.84 5.52
N ASP A 364 -19.19 -9.62 5.02
CA ASP A 364 -18.52 -8.50 5.73
C ASP A 364 -19.25 -8.06 7.02
N ASP A 365 -20.36 -8.71 7.38
CA ASP A 365 -21.16 -8.44 8.55
C ASP A 365 -20.97 -9.55 9.59
N ILE A 366 -20.02 -9.37 10.51
CA ILE A 366 -20.23 -9.88 11.87
C ILE A 366 -21.10 -8.81 12.53
N PRO A 367 -22.39 -9.06 12.83
CA PRO A 367 -23.23 -8.10 13.51
C PRO A 367 -22.53 -7.63 14.79
N SER A 368 -22.50 -6.32 15.06
CA SER A 368 -21.94 -5.77 16.31
C SER A 368 -22.51 -6.45 17.57
N SER A 369 -23.69 -7.06 17.47
CA SER A 369 -24.31 -7.89 18.52
C SER A 369 -23.51 -9.16 18.85
N LEU A 370 -22.80 -9.79 17.91
CA LEU A 370 -21.96 -10.97 18.17
C LEU A 370 -20.64 -10.64 18.87
N LEU A 371 -20.05 -9.47 18.58
CA LEU A 371 -18.92 -8.93 19.38
C LEU A 371 -19.36 -8.59 20.82
N THR A 372 -20.66 -8.35 21.02
CA THR A 372 -21.26 -8.16 22.34
C THR A 372 -21.60 -9.51 23.02
N SER A 373 -21.56 -10.63 22.26
CA SER A 373 -21.84 -11.99 22.72
C SER A 373 -20.58 -12.82 23.01
N ILE A 374 -19.39 -12.21 23.00
CA ILE A 374 -18.21 -12.84 23.61
C ILE A 374 -18.63 -13.14 25.04
N SER A 375 -18.67 -14.44 25.38
CA SER A 375 -19.09 -14.89 26.70
C SER A 375 -18.49 -13.96 27.76
N PRO A 376 -19.30 -13.33 28.63
CA PRO A 376 -18.81 -12.37 29.63
C PRO A 376 -17.79 -12.96 30.62
N SER A 377 -17.45 -14.25 30.45
CA SER A 377 -16.45 -15.00 31.19
C SER A 377 -15.05 -15.03 30.58
N HIS A 378 -14.80 -14.55 29.34
CA HIS A 378 -13.44 -14.59 28.78
C HIS A 378 -12.58 -13.44 29.36
N PRO A 379 -11.39 -13.72 29.93
CA PRO A 379 -10.57 -12.68 30.52
C PRO A 379 -10.12 -11.67 29.45
N PRO A 380 -10.18 -10.36 29.74
CA PRO A 380 -9.64 -9.35 28.83
C PRO A 380 -8.12 -9.50 28.71
N PRO A 381 -7.53 -9.00 27.61
CA PRO A 381 -6.08 -8.94 27.49
C PRO A 381 -5.48 -8.09 28.62
N PRO A 382 -4.30 -8.46 29.16
CA PRO A 382 -3.66 -7.70 30.22
C PRO A 382 -3.34 -6.28 29.72
N PRO A 383 -3.72 -5.23 30.46
CA PRO A 383 -3.50 -3.85 30.03
C PRO A 383 -2.01 -3.52 30.04
N LEU A 384 -1.62 -2.61 29.14
CA LEU A 384 -0.27 -2.07 29.12
C LEU A 384 -0.07 -1.07 30.27
N PRO A 385 1.06 -1.10 30.98
CA PRO A 385 1.42 -0.06 31.96
C PRO A 385 1.36 1.34 31.33
N SER A 386 1.02 2.36 32.12
CA SER A 386 0.96 3.74 31.62
C SER A 386 2.28 4.22 31.02
N SER A 387 3.41 3.75 31.55
CA SER A 387 4.77 4.00 31.06
C SER A 387 5.12 3.26 29.77
N HIS A 388 4.33 2.27 29.36
CA HIS A 388 4.61 1.50 28.15
C HIS A 388 4.49 2.40 26.90
N PRO A 389 5.39 2.29 25.89
CA PRO A 389 5.36 3.14 24.70
C PRO A 389 4.09 3.02 23.85
N LEU A 390 3.38 1.89 23.97
CA LEU A 390 2.11 1.62 23.30
C LEU A 390 0.87 1.82 24.18
N SER A 391 1.02 2.35 25.40
CA SER A 391 -0.15 2.71 26.22
C SER A 391 -0.94 3.83 25.53
N ALA A 392 -2.25 3.89 25.76
CA ALA A 392 -3.10 4.93 25.17
C ALA A 392 -2.60 6.35 25.45
N HIS A 393 -2.02 6.58 26.64
CA HIS A 393 -1.43 7.86 27.02
C HIS A 393 -0.15 8.16 26.21
N SER A 394 0.78 7.21 26.17
CA SER A 394 2.04 7.34 25.43
C SER A 394 1.81 7.51 23.92
N LEU A 395 0.86 6.75 23.35
CA LEU A 395 0.49 6.87 21.94
C LEU A 395 -0.10 8.24 21.63
N LEU A 396 -0.96 8.78 22.49
CA LEU A 396 -1.54 10.10 22.28
C LEU A 396 -0.49 11.19 22.38
N ASP A 397 0.37 11.17 23.42
CA ASP A 397 1.47 12.12 23.57
C ASP A 397 2.42 12.05 22.36
N TYR A 398 2.82 10.85 21.94
CA TYR A 398 3.66 10.66 20.76
C TYR A 398 2.98 11.19 19.50
N THR A 399 1.68 10.91 19.30
CA THR A 399 0.89 11.41 18.17
C THR A 399 0.87 12.94 18.12
N LEU A 400 0.63 13.60 19.25
CA LEU A 400 0.60 15.06 19.31
C LEU A 400 1.99 15.67 19.05
N ARG A 401 3.06 15.05 19.54
CA ARG A 401 4.45 15.49 19.24
C ARG A 401 4.77 15.36 17.75
N VAL A 402 4.41 14.24 17.12
CA VAL A 402 4.62 14.05 15.68
C VAL A 402 3.78 15.05 14.88
N LEU A 403 2.52 15.26 15.26
CA LEU A 403 1.64 16.23 14.62
C LEU A 403 2.24 17.66 14.66
N PHE A 404 2.77 18.07 15.80
CA PHE A 404 3.42 19.37 15.95
C PHE A 404 4.69 19.49 15.11
N ARG A 405 5.58 18.49 15.18
CA ARG A 405 6.85 18.46 14.41
C ARG A 405 6.62 18.42 12.90
N THR A 406 5.50 17.86 12.46
CA THR A 406 5.16 17.72 11.04
C THR A 406 4.09 18.74 10.60
N SER A 407 3.89 19.83 11.34
CA SER A 407 2.81 20.79 11.13
C SER A 407 2.75 21.38 9.71
N THR A 408 3.89 21.57 9.05
CA THR A 408 3.95 22.08 7.67
C THR A 408 3.68 21.01 6.61
N ASN A 409 3.64 19.73 6.98
CA ASN A 409 3.52 18.62 6.05
C ASN A 409 2.06 18.32 5.67
N ILE A 410 1.89 17.81 4.46
CA ILE A 410 0.68 17.15 3.99
C ILE A 410 0.85 15.64 4.24
N SER A 411 -0.14 15.00 4.86
CA SER A 411 -0.10 13.55 5.09
C SER A 411 -0.11 12.78 3.75
N SER A 412 0.48 11.59 3.73
CA SER A 412 0.53 10.77 2.51
C SER A 412 -0.87 10.45 1.98
N THR A 413 -1.80 10.08 2.87
CA THR A 413 -3.19 9.80 2.50
C THR A 413 -3.89 11.02 1.91
N LEU A 414 -3.69 12.23 2.46
CA LEU A 414 -4.26 13.44 1.88
C LEU A 414 -3.66 13.75 0.50
N ALA A 415 -2.34 13.62 0.34
CA ALA A 415 -1.67 13.84 -0.94
C ALA A 415 -2.19 12.87 -2.03
N ASP A 416 -2.52 11.64 -1.65
CA ASP A 416 -3.07 10.63 -2.55
C ASP A 416 -4.48 10.94 -3.04
N LEU A 417 -5.32 11.44 -2.13
CA LEU A 417 -6.68 11.86 -2.46
C LEU A 417 -6.71 13.18 -3.24
N ALA A 418 -5.85 14.14 -2.90
CA ALA A 418 -5.76 15.42 -3.60
C ALA A 418 -5.41 15.24 -5.09
N ALA A 419 -4.59 14.23 -5.41
CA ALA A 419 -4.25 13.87 -6.78
C ALA A 419 -5.44 13.31 -7.59
N LEU A 420 -6.58 12.98 -6.96
CA LEU A 420 -7.81 12.60 -7.65
C LEU A 420 -8.68 13.82 -7.98
N THR A 421 -8.68 14.85 -7.12
CA THR A 421 -9.55 16.04 -7.24
C THR A 421 -8.93 17.18 -8.06
N SER A 422 -7.61 17.20 -8.25
CA SER A 422 -6.91 18.32 -8.90
C SER A 422 -6.93 18.34 -10.44
N ASN A 423 -7.71 17.49 -11.10
CA ASN A 423 -7.85 17.50 -12.57
C ASN A 423 -8.93 18.52 -13.01
N THR A 424 -8.72 19.79 -12.66
CA THR A 424 -9.60 20.91 -13.01
C THR A 424 -9.53 21.35 -14.48
N THR A 425 -8.86 20.60 -15.36
CA THR A 425 -9.06 20.69 -16.80
C THR A 425 -9.33 19.30 -17.38
N PRO A 426 -10.49 19.09 -18.05
CA PRO A 426 -10.78 17.84 -18.71
C PRO A 426 -10.00 17.80 -20.03
N ASP A 427 -8.68 17.61 -19.97
CA ASP A 427 -8.05 16.90 -21.07
C ASP A 427 -8.53 15.45 -20.94
N ARG A 428 -9.51 15.11 -21.79
CA ARG A 428 -10.16 13.79 -21.91
C ARG A 428 -9.19 12.61 -21.96
N SER A 429 -7.90 12.86 -22.13
CA SER A 429 -6.83 11.86 -22.17
C SER A 429 -6.22 11.46 -20.82
N SER A 430 -6.43 12.23 -19.72
CA SER A 430 -5.88 11.91 -18.39
C SER A 430 -6.88 11.20 -17.47
N LEU A 431 -8.17 11.25 -17.81
CA LEU A 431 -9.20 10.34 -17.30
C LEU A 431 -9.17 9.03 -18.10
N ALA A 432 -7.99 8.43 -18.26
CA ALA A 432 -7.94 7.01 -18.57
C ALA A 432 -8.67 6.32 -17.42
N PHE A 433 -9.91 5.91 -17.71
CA PHE A 433 -10.84 5.18 -16.86
C PHE A 433 -10.08 4.36 -15.82
N ILE A 434 -9.91 4.88 -14.59
CA ILE A 434 -9.32 4.08 -13.53
C ILE A 434 -10.38 3.03 -13.24
N PRO A 435 -10.14 1.75 -13.57
CA PRO A 435 -11.18 0.76 -13.41
C PRO A 435 -11.62 0.75 -11.94
N PRO A 436 -12.92 0.55 -11.65
CA PRO A 436 -13.42 0.48 -10.27
C PRO A 436 -12.61 -0.50 -9.40
N ASN A 437 -12.08 -1.53 -10.07
CA ASN A 437 -11.25 -2.62 -9.53
C ASN A 437 -9.75 -2.28 -9.37
N ALA A 438 -9.32 -1.05 -9.61
CA ALA A 438 -7.92 -0.66 -9.43
C ALA A 438 -7.52 -0.70 -7.95
N PRO A 439 -6.29 -1.17 -7.63
CA PRO A 439 -5.81 -1.20 -6.25
C PRO A 439 -5.90 0.19 -5.62
N SER A 440 -6.13 0.22 -4.30
CA SER A 440 -6.22 1.47 -3.55
C SER A 440 -4.98 2.35 -3.81
N ARG A 441 -5.22 3.65 -4.00
CA ARG A 441 -4.13 4.64 -4.14
C ARG A 441 -3.55 4.99 -2.78
N THR A 442 -4.35 4.85 -1.73
CA THR A 442 -3.99 5.12 -0.35
C THR A 442 -3.44 3.87 0.34
N GLU A 443 -2.68 4.04 1.42
CA GLU A 443 -2.21 2.94 2.27
C GLU A 443 -3.20 2.66 3.43
N ILE A 444 -4.42 3.21 3.37
CA ILE A 444 -5.34 3.23 4.52
C ILE A 444 -5.75 1.83 5.00
N GLU A 445 -5.86 0.87 4.08
CA GLU A 445 -6.15 -0.54 4.41
C GLU A 445 -5.00 -1.20 5.18
N PHE A 446 -3.75 -0.82 4.90
CA PHE A 446 -2.56 -1.31 5.61
C PHE A 446 -2.27 -0.51 6.89
N ILE A 447 -3.02 0.58 7.11
CA ILE A 447 -2.93 1.43 8.30
C ILE A 447 -4.12 1.15 9.23
N ASN A 448 -5.28 1.72 8.93
CA ASN A 448 -6.51 1.54 9.71
C ASN A 448 -7.07 0.13 9.54
N GLY A 449 -7.05 -0.40 8.32
CA GLY A 449 -7.55 -1.75 8.04
C GLY A 449 -6.76 -2.83 8.77
N TYR A 450 -5.44 -2.65 8.93
CA TYR A 450 -4.59 -3.56 9.70
C TYR A 450 -4.97 -3.57 11.19
N VAL A 451 -5.13 -2.40 11.82
CA VAL A 451 -5.57 -2.30 13.22
C VAL A 451 -6.97 -2.91 13.39
N ALA A 452 -7.90 -2.62 12.47
CA ALA A 452 -9.25 -3.18 12.51
C ALA A 452 -9.27 -4.71 12.33
N ALA A 453 -8.37 -5.26 11.48
CA ALA A 453 -8.22 -6.70 11.31
C ALA A 453 -7.67 -7.37 12.58
N LEU A 454 -6.67 -6.77 13.24
CA LEU A 454 -6.21 -7.25 14.54
C LEU A 454 -7.30 -7.15 15.61
N GLY A 455 -8.07 -6.06 15.63
CA GLY A 455 -9.22 -5.89 16.51
C GLY A 455 -10.22 -7.04 16.37
N ARG A 456 -10.67 -7.35 15.13
CA ARG A 456 -11.54 -8.51 14.87
C ARG A 456 -10.92 -9.83 15.33
N ARG A 457 -9.62 -10.04 15.04
CA ARG A 457 -8.90 -11.27 15.45
C ARG A 457 -8.86 -11.46 16.96
N TYR A 458 -8.83 -10.38 17.73
CA TYR A 458 -8.75 -10.42 19.20
C TYR A 458 -10.09 -10.14 19.89
N GLY A 459 -11.17 -9.92 19.15
CA GLY A 459 -12.47 -9.55 19.72
C GLY A 459 -12.49 -8.16 20.35
N ILE A 460 -11.61 -7.27 19.89
CA ILE A 460 -11.46 -5.90 20.40
C ILE A 460 -12.11 -4.92 19.42
N ARG A 461 -12.98 -4.06 19.95
CA ARG A 461 -13.67 -3.04 19.16
C ARG A 461 -12.69 -1.97 18.68
N THR A 462 -12.80 -1.63 17.40
CA THR A 462 -11.99 -0.61 16.73
C THR A 462 -12.88 0.33 15.93
N ASP A 463 -13.99 0.78 16.52
CA ASP A 463 -15.06 1.48 15.80
C ASP A 463 -14.59 2.79 15.20
N THR A 464 -13.83 3.58 15.96
CA THR A 464 -13.29 4.87 15.49
C THR A 464 -12.28 4.65 14.38
N VAL A 465 -11.32 3.75 14.60
CA VAL A 465 -10.27 3.42 13.61
C VAL A 465 -10.88 2.90 12.32
N ARG A 466 -11.84 1.98 12.42
CA ARG A 466 -12.54 1.39 11.27
C ARG A 466 -13.34 2.45 10.52
N THR A 467 -14.17 3.24 11.21
CA THR A 467 -15.01 4.28 10.60
C THR A 467 -14.15 5.31 9.85
N LEU A 468 -13.04 5.76 10.46
CA LEU A 468 -12.12 6.69 9.80
C LEU A 468 -11.49 6.08 8.54
N GLY A 469 -11.13 4.80 8.58
CA GLY A 469 -10.61 4.08 7.41
C GLY A 469 -11.62 3.96 6.28
N GLU A 470 -12.85 3.55 6.60
CA GLU A 470 -13.96 3.42 5.65
C GLU A 470 -14.34 4.76 5.01
N MET A 471 -14.37 5.84 5.80
CA MET A 471 -14.65 7.18 5.27
C MET A 471 -13.57 7.66 4.29
N VAL A 472 -12.30 7.29 4.50
CA VAL A 472 -11.22 7.61 3.56
C VAL A 472 -11.39 6.81 2.27
N LEU A 473 -11.72 5.52 2.36
CA LEU A 473 -12.00 4.67 1.20
C LEU A 473 -13.20 5.18 0.41
N LEU A 474 -14.28 5.56 1.10
CA LEU A 474 -15.45 6.19 0.49
C LEU A 474 -15.06 7.49 -0.24
N LYS A 475 -14.24 8.34 0.40
CA LYS A 475 -13.76 9.58 -0.24
C LYS A 475 -12.91 9.29 -1.48
N GLU A 476 -12.08 8.24 -1.44
CA GLU A 476 -11.32 7.79 -2.61
C GLU A 476 -12.23 7.34 -3.75
N GLU A 477 -13.24 6.52 -3.45
CA GLU A 477 -14.25 6.07 -4.41
C GLU A 477 -15.00 7.24 -5.04
N MET A 478 -15.50 8.17 -4.20
CA MET A 478 -16.21 9.36 -4.65
C MET A 478 -15.32 10.28 -5.52
N GLY A 479 -14.02 10.33 -5.22
CA GLY A 479 -13.02 11.02 -6.04
C GLY A 479 -12.82 10.32 -7.39
N ARG A 480 -12.72 8.99 -7.43
CA ARG A 480 -12.54 8.22 -8.67
C ARG A 480 -13.71 8.38 -9.63
N VAL A 481 -14.94 8.40 -9.12
CA VAL A 481 -16.15 8.60 -9.94
C VAL A 481 -16.42 10.07 -10.24
N GLY A 482 -15.57 11.00 -9.79
CA GLY A 482 -15.71 12.45 -9.99
C GLY A 482 -16.94 13.07 -9.32
N ALA A 483 -17.54 12.39 -8.33
CA ALA A 483 -18.73 12.88 -7.63
C ALA A 483 -18.45 14.17 -6.87
N ILE A 484 -17.28 14.25 -6.23
CA ILE A 484 -16.83 15.44 -5.50
C ILE A 484 -16.74 16.64 -6.46
N ASP A 485 -16.07 16.48 -7.60
CA ASP A 485 -15.88 17.55 -8.58
C ASP A 485 -17.20 18.05 -9.18
N ARG A 486 -18.19 17.17 -9.37
CA ARG A 486 -19.53 17.55 -9.87
C ARG A 486 -20.23 18.52 -8.92
N VAL A 487 -20.11 18.31 -7.61
CA VAL A 487 -20.71 19.20 -6.59
C VAL A 487 -20.04 20.57 -6.60
N TRP A 488 -18.71 20.62 -6.69
CA TRP A 488 -17.97 21.89 -6.71
C TRP A 488 -18.17 22.67 -8.01
N LYS A 489 -18.22 22.00 -9.16
CA LYS A 489 -18.55 22.64 -10.45
C LYS A 489 -19.96 23.21 -10.47
N GLY A 490 -20.94 22.52 -9.88
CA GLY A 490 -22.32 23.01 -9.75
C GLY A 490 -22.43 24.30 -8.93
N ARG A 491 -21.49 24.55 -8.00
CA ARG A 491 -21.43 25.81 -7.23
C ARG A 491 -20.83 26.98 -8.02
N ASP A 492 -19.85 26.73 -8.87
CA ASP A 492 -19.25 27.79 -9.71
C ASP A 492 -20.20 28.25 -10.83
N THR A 493 -21.02 27.34 -11.38
CA THR A 493 -22.04 27.71 -12.37
C THR A 493 -23.20 28.52 -11.78
N GLY A 494 -23.42 28.48 -10.46
CA GLY A 494 -24.44 29.26 -9.76
C GLY A 494 -24.00 30.68 -9.37
N ARG A 495 -22.71 31.04 -9.56
CA ARG A 495 -22.17 32.37 -9.20
C ARG A 495 -22.00 33.34 -10.38
N VAL A 496 -22.44 32.97 -11.58
CA VAL A 496 -22.54 33.89 -12.72
C VAL A 496 -24.01 34.18 -13.04
N ALA A 497 -24.76 34.65 -12.04
CA ALA A 497 -25.88 35.54 -12.32
C ALA A 497 -25.29 36.95 -12.38
N SER A 498 -24.98 37.42 -13.59
CA SER A 498 -24.63 38.81 -13.84
C SER A 498 -25.68 39.73 -13.21
N PRO A 499 -25.30 40.85 -12.57
CA PRO A 499 -26.28 41.85 -12.17
C PRO A 499 -26.97 42.34 -13.44
N VAL A 500 -28.28 42.11 -13.53
CA VAL A 500 -29.12 42.72 -14.57
C VAL A 500 -28.90 44.23 -14.48
N ARG A 501 -28.19 44.78 -15.45
CA ARG A 501 -28.02 46.23 -15.61
C ARG A 501 -29.42 46.83 -15.75
N PRO A 502 -29.80 47.84 -14.95
CA PRO A 502 -31.02 48.59 -15.23
C PRO A 502 -30.85 49.32 -16.58
N PRO A 503 -31.90 49.41 -17.41
CA PRO A 503 -31.81 50.07 -18.71
C PRO A 503 -31.46 51.55 -18.55
N ALA A 504 -30.60 52.05 -19.43
CA ALA A 504 -30.12 53.42 -19.43
C ALA A 504 -31.29 54.40 -19.63
N ARG A 505 -31.39 55.41 -18.76
CA ARG A 505 -32.28 56.57 -18.92
C ARG A 505 -31.72 57.46 -20.03
N ASP A 506 -32.37 57.44 -21.19
CA ASP A 506 -32.19 58.42 -22.24
C ASP A 506 -32.82 59.76 -21.82
N THR A 507 -32.03 60.82 -21.82
CA THR A 507 -32.47 62.18 -21.49
C THR A 507 -32.85 62.94 -22.77
N ARG A 508 -34.16 63.12 -23.04
CA ARG A 508 -34.70 64.25 -23.83
C ARG A 508 -36.10 64.66 -23.35
N PRO A 509 -36.52 65.93 -23.54
CA PRO A 509 -37.50 66.58 -22.65
C PRO A 509 -38.96 66.61 -23.16
N ALA A 510 -39.87 66.65 -22.16
CA ALA A 510 -41.18 67.33 -22.06
C ALA A 510 -42.44 66.89 -22.87
N ARG A 511 -43.38 66.28 -22.10
CA ARG A 511 -44.87 66.45 -22.01
C ARG A 511 -45.79 66.02 -23.19
N PRO A 512 -47.11 65.75 -22.96
CA PRO A 512 -47.80 65.28 -21.73
C PRO A 512 -48.86 64.14 -21.93
N ALA A 513 -49.25 63.53 -20.81
CA ALA A 513 -50.57 62.97 -20.44
C ALA A 513 -51.32 61.96 -21.35
N ARG A 514 -51.65 60.77 -20.79
CA ARG A 514 -53.05 60.30 -20.58
C ARG A 514 -53.11 59.01 -19.78
N GLU A 515 -54.25 58.87 -19.10
CA GLU A 515 -54.68 57.92 -18.08
C GLU A 515 -55.02 56.51 -18.61
N LYS A 516 -55.25 55.60 -17.64
CA LYS A 516 -56.19 54.43 -17.59
C LYS A 516 -55.49 53.09 -17.33
N GLU A 517 -55.68 52.52 -16.12
CA GLU A 517 -56.72 51.53 -15.68
C GLU A 517 -56.16 50.10 -15.88
N GLU A 518 -55.95 49.33 -14.80
CA GLU A 518 -56.81 48.21 -14.29
C GLU A 518 -56.66 46.96 -15.20
N GLU A 519 -56.48 45.71 -14.78
CA GLU A 519 -56.99 44.79 -13.73
C GLU A 519 -56.06 43.54 -13.78
N ASP A 520 -55.66 42.87 -12.69
CA ASP A 520 -56.32 41.83 -11.85
C ASP A 520 -56.36 40.37 -12.40
N GLU A 521 -56.44 39.44 -11.43
CA GLU A 521 -56.68 37.97 -11.45
C GLU A 521 -55.45 37.04 -11.38
N GLU A 522 -55.12 36.41 -10.22
CA GLU A 522 -55.73 35.26 -9.49
C GLU A 522 -55.39 33.88 -10.12
N GLU A 523 -54.49 33.10 -9.50
CA GLU A 523 -54.72 31.94 -8.58
C GLU A 523 -55.15 30.62 -9.24
N LYS A 524 -54.37 29.54 -8.98
CA LYS A 524 -54.87 28.25 -8.43
C LYS A 524 -53.77 27.21 -8.21
N GLU A 525 -53.82 26.61 -7.01
CA GLU A 525 -53.15 25.38 -6.55
C GLU A 525 -53.90 24.11 -7.00
N GLU A 526 -53.21 22.96 -7.05
CA GLU A 526 -53.79 21.64 -6.72
C GLU A 526 -52.69 20.59 -6.41
N SER A 527 -53.07 19.58 -5.63
CA SER A 527 -52.32 18.73 -4.69
C SER A 527 -52.10 17.26 -5.11
N GLU A 528 -51.06 16.65 -4.51
CA GLU A 528 -50.86 15.29 -3.93
C GLU A 528 -51.55 14.00 -4.46
N GLU A 529 -50.79 12.88 -4.47
CA GLU A 529 -51.29 11.51 -4.20
C GLU A 529 -50.16 10.51 -3.82
N ASP A 530 -50.44 9.66 -2.81
CA ASP A 530 -49.65 8.57 -2.18
C ASP A 530 -49.99 7.17 -2.77
N VAL A 531 -49.09 6.17 -2.64
CA VAL A 531 -49.41 4.73 -2.80
C VAL A 531 -48.59 3.81 -1.86
N GLU A 532 -49.28 2.96 -1.10
CA GLU A 532 -48.80 1.76 -0.36
C GLU A 532 -49.33 0.47 -1.03
N GLU A 533 -48.62 -0.67 -0.90
CA GLU A 533 -49.24 -2.03 -0.77
C GLU A 533 -48.24 -3.14 -0.30
N GLU A 534 -48.81 -4.26 0.18
CA GLU A 534 -48.44 -5.20 1.28
C GLU A 534 -47.62 -6.50 0.99
N PRO A 535 -47.28 -7.35 2.04
CA PRO A 535 -46.34 -8.50 2.00
C PRO A 535 -46.99 -9.92 2.14
N ARG A 536 -46.18 -11.02 2.05
CA ARG A 536 -46.58 -12.46 2.26
C ARG A 536 -45.43 -13.40 2.77
N PRO A 537 -45.69 -14.63 3.28
CA PRO A 537 -45.35 -15.03 4.67
C PRO A 537 -44.32 -16.20 4.85
N ALA A 538 -44.13 -16.60 6.13
CA ALA A 538 -43.21 -17.61 6.68
C ALA A 538 -43.83 -19.01 6.92
N THR A 539 -42.98 -20.03 7.11
CA THR A 539 -43.31 -21.37 7.66
C THR A 539 -42.15 -21.93 8.51
N GLU A 540 -42.50 -22.57 9.64
CA GLU A 540 -41.66 -23.30 10.62
C GLU A 540 -41.54 -24.80 10.27
N ASP A 541 -40.48 -25.50 10.70
CA ASP A 541 -40.49 -26.58 11.75
C ASP A 541 -39.35 -27.64 11.67
N ASP A 542 -38.92 -28.07 12.87
CA ASP A 542 -38.30 -29.32 13.37
C ASP A 542 -36.86 -29.86 13.06
N GLY A 543 -36.22 -30.37 14.15
CA GLY A 543 -34.83 -30.89 14.25
C GLY A 543 -34.66 -32.43 14.12
N PRO A 544 -33.81 -33.10 14.95
CA PRO A 544 -32.37 -33.31 14.73
C PRO A 544 -31.94 -34.80 14.62
N THR A 545 -30.80 -35.14 13.98
CA THR A 545 -29.96 -36.30 14.39
C THR A 545 -28.56 -36.36 13.75
N SER A 546 -27.61 -36.77 14.59
CA SER A 546 -26.16 -36.98 14.43
C SER A 546 -25.76 -38.08 13.41
N VAL A 547 -24.53 -38.03 12.87
CA VAL A 547 -23.47 -39.08 12.94
C VAL A 547 -22.36 -38.78 11.90
N PHE A 548 -21.18 -38.32 12.35
CA PHE A 548 -19.95 -38.30 11.54
C PHE A 548 -19.41 -39.73 11.35
N PRO A 549 -18.65 -39.99 10.26
CA PRO A 549 -17.20 -40.04 10.47
C PRO A 549 -16.36 -39.36 9.37
N ASN A 550 -15.50 -38.43 9.81
CA ASN A 550 -14.12 -38.12 9.38
C ASN A 550 -13.75 -38.03 7.88
N PRO A 551 -13.07 -36.93 7.47
CA PRO A 551 -11.80 -37.13 6.78
C PRO A 551 -10.65 -36.20 7.24
N ARG A 552 -9.45 -36.74 6.95
CA ARG A 552 -8.08 -36.30 7.22
C ARG A 552 -7.77 -34.83 6.84
N PRO A 553 -6.72 -34.23 7.45
CA PRO A 553 -6.50 -32.79 7.44
C PRO A 553 -5.68 -32.36 6.23
N ARG A 554 -6.22 -31.50 5.35
CA ARG A 554 -5.42 -30.65 4.45
C ARG A 554 -6.14 -29.34 4.12
N SER A 555 -5.31 -28.30 4.10
CA SER A 555 -5.55 -26.94 3.57
C SER A 555 -6.22 -25.93 4.51
N ARG A 556 -5.37 -25.32 5.35
CA ARG A 556 -5.61 -24.05 6.06
C ARG A 556 -5.66 -22.92 5.03
N THR A 557 -6.80 -22.23 4.91
CA THR A 557 -6.91 -20.99 4.14
C THR A 557 -7.02 -19.79 5.09
N HIS A 558 -6.28 -18.73 4.79
CA HIS A 558 -5.91 -17.60 5.68
C HIS A 558 -6.59 -16.29 5.21
N PRO A 559 -6.88 -15.30 6.09
CA PRO A 559 -7.94 -14.30 5.94
C PRO A 559 -7.65 -13.08 5.04
N TYR A 560 -7.04 -13.27 3.87
CA TYR A 560 -6.88 -12.23 2.83
C TYR A 560 -7.76 -12.47 1.59
N ASP A 561 -8.86 -13.21 1.75
CA ASP A 561 -9.69 -13.64 0.64
C ASP A 561 -10.41 -12.52 -0.12
N ARG A 562 -10.46 -11.27 0.37
CA ARG A 562 -11.01 -10.16 -0.44
C ARG A 562 -10.08 -9.81 -1.62
N ALA A 563 -8.76 -9.84 -1.40
CA ALA A 563 -7.77 -9.68 -2.47
C ALA A 563 -7.68 -10.94 -3.35
N ALA A 564 -7.80 -12.14 -2.75
CA ALA A 564 -7.82 -13.39 -3.51
C ALA A 564 -9.10 -13.54 -4.35
N LYS A 565 -10.29 -13.18 -3.85
CA LYS A 565 -11.57 -13.14 -4.57
C LYS A 565 -11.56 -12.08 -5.67
N HIS A 566 -10.91 -10.93 -5.45
CA HIS A 566 -10.70 -9.93 -6.50
C HIS A 566 -9.80 -10.47 -7.63
N ILE A 567 -8.72 -11.16 -7.27
CA ILE A 567 -7.81 -11.83 -8.20
C ILE A 567 -8.51 -13.01 -8.90
N GLN A 568 -9.38 -13.74 -8.22
CA GLN A 568 -10.14 -14.87 -8.77
C GLN A 568 -11.23 -14.41 -9.73
N ARG A 569 -11.99 -13.36 -9.40
CA ARG A 569 -12.89 -12.68 -10.36
C ARG A 569 -12.13 -12.16 -11.58
N THR A 570 -10.95 -11.57 -11.36
CA THR A 570 -10.10 -11.10 -12.46
C THR A 570 -9.64 -12.27 -13.35
N ARG A 571 -9.24 -13.40 -12.76
CA ARG A 571 -8.88 -14.64 -13.48
C ARG A 571 -10.05 -15.26 -14.23
N GLU A 572 -11.25 -15.26 -13.66
CA GLU A 572 -12.46 -15.80 -14.32
C GLU A 572 -12.89 -14.93 -15.51
N VAL A 573 -12.78 -13.61 -15.38
CA VAL A 573 -13.01 -12.66 -16.49
C VAL A 573 -11.96 -12.85 -17.59
N GLU A 574 -10.68 -12.96 -17.22
CA GLU A 574 -9.58 -13.21 -18.17
C GLU A 574 -9.71 -14.58 -18.87
N ALA A 575 -10.09 -15.63 -18.14
CA ALA A 575 -10.33 -16.96 -18.70
C ALA A 575 -11.52 -16.97 -19.66
N ARG A 576 -12.61 -16.25 -19.34
CA ARG A 576 -13.75 -16.07 -20.26
C ARG A 576 -13.39 -15.29 -21.51
N VAL A 577 -12.54 -14.26 -21.38
CA VAL A 577 -12.03 -13.50 -22.53
C VAL A 577 -11.13 -14.36 -23.40
N GLN A 578 -10.28 -15.20 -22.79
CA GLN A 578 -9.38 -16.10 -23.51
C GLN A 578 -10.15 -17.23 -24.20
N SER A 579 -11.17 -17.82 -23.56
CA SER A 579 -12.05 -18.81 -24.18
C SER A 579 -12.74 -18.22 -25.40
N ARG A 580 -13.39 -17.05 -25.27
CA ARG A 580 -14.04 -16.36 -26.39
C ARG A 580 -13.07 -16.01 -27.53
N ARG A 581 -11.80 -15.79 -27.23
CA ARG A 581 -10.76 -15.53 -28.22
C ARG A 581 -10.32 -16.81 -28.94
N VAL A 582 -10.25 -17.94 -28.24
CA VAL A 582 -9.99 -19.26 -28.84
C VAL A 582 -11.18 -19.68 -29.72
N ASP A 583 -12.41 -19.47 -29.25
CA ASP A 583 -13.63 -19.78 -30.00
C ASP A 583 -13.72 -18.96 -31.30
N ARG A 584 -13.42 -17.65 -31.27
CA ARG A 584 -13.37 -16.82 -32.49
C ARG A 584 -12.28 -17.22 -33.48
N VAL A 585 -11.15 -17.74 -32.99
CA VAL A 585 -10.07 -18.24 -33.85
C VAL A 585 -10.47 -19.56 -34.49
N ARG A 586 -11.20 -20.40 -33.74
CA ARG A 586 -11.75 -21.67 -34.23
C ARG A 586 -12.86 -21.45 -35.26
N GLU A 587 -13.82 -20.55 -35.00
CA GLU A 587 -14.87 -20.16 -35.96
C GLU A 587 -14.26 -19.61 -37.27
N ARG A 588 -13.23 -18.77 -37.20
CA ARG A 588 -12.52 -18.27 -38.39
C ARG A 588 -11.70 -19.34 -39.13
N SER A 589 -11.30 -20.40 -38.44
CA SER A 589 -10.63 -21.55 -39.05
C SER A 589 -11.64 -22.47 -39.74
N GLU A 590 -12.81 -22.64 -39.16
CA GLU A 590 -13.91 -23.44 -39.71
C GLU A 590 -14.54 -22.73 -40.93
N GLU A 591 -14.74 -21.41 -40.91
CA GLU A 591 -15.20 -20.61 -42.07
C GLU A 591 -14.21 -20.60 -43.25
N ARG A 592 -12.91 -20.78 -42.96
CA ARG A 592 -11.86 -20.90 -44.00
C ARG A 592 -11.74 -22.32 -44.56
N SER A 593 -12.26 -23.32 -43.86
CA SER A 593 -12.28 -24.71 -44.34
C SER A 593 -13.59 -25.05 -45.08
N SER A 594 -14.62 -24.21 -44.96
CA SER A 594 -15.92 -24.34 -45.66
C SER A 594 -16.05 -23.45 -46.91
N ARG A 595 -15.00 -22.73 -47.28
CA ARG A 595 -14.84 -22.02 -48.56
C ARG A 595 -13.71 -22.67 -49.34
#